data_AF-A0A1C0VPY6-F1
#
_entry.id   AF-A0A1C0VPY6-F1
#
_cell.length_a   1.000
_cell.length_b   1.000
_cell.length_c   1.000
_cell.angle_alpha   90.00
_cell.angle_beta   90.00
_cell.angle_gamma   90.00
#
_symmetry.space_group_name_H-M   'P 1'
#
loop_
_entity.id
_entity.type
_entity.pdbx_description
1 polymer ?
#
loop_
_entity_poly.entity_id
_entity_poly.type
_entity_poly.pdbx_seq_one_letter_code
_entity_poly.pdbx_strand_id
1 'polypeptide(L)'
;MNRKQIILIACAVSLLSVGAIATRQIESKSTDEVLVKKLTQQIAKLEVKQALLASIYTQDAPQFTQVIAEKVNLAQRLEQLQSQSYKTQVVVATTNALESKLGELEVEYAKDSSKLSEHHPVQQIRQSQMNNIRQRLIALH
;
A
#
# COMPACT_ATOMS: atom_id res chain seq x y z
N MET A 1 -68.91 -29.28 13.85
CA MET A 1 -69.85 -28.79 12.82
C MET A 1 -69.36 -27.44 12.31
N ASN A 2 -69.27 -27.30 10.99
CA ASN A 2 -68.83 -26.12 10.23
C ASN A 2 -69.75 -24.89 10.37
N ARG A 3 -69.19 -23.68 10.19
CA ARG A 3 -69.60 -22.56 9.27
C ARG A 3 -68.93 -21.25 9.72
N LYS A 4 -67.84 -20.81 9.08
CA LYS A 4 -67.75 -19.89 7.92
C LYS A 4 -68.13 -18.41 8.20
N GLN A 5 -67.10 -17.58 8.15
CA GLN A 5 -66.98 -16.26 7.49
C GLN A 5 -67.79 -15.05 7.98
N ILE A 6 -67.07 -14.03 8.47
CA ILE A 6 -67.23 -12.63 8.04
C ILE A 6 -65.84 -12.03 7.82
N ILE A 7 -65.69 -11.40 6.65
CA ILE A 7 -64.52 -10.72 6.07
C ILE A 7 -64.59 -9.23 6.47
N LEU A 8 -63.46 -8.54 6.74
CA LEU A 8 -63.04 -7.29 6.07
C LEU A 8 -61.79 -6.63 6.71
N ILE A 9 -60.68 -6.68 5.95
CA ILE A 9 -59.79 -5.58 5.54
C ILE A 9 -59.41 -4.49 6.58
N ALA A 10 -58.12 -4.47 6.97
CA ALA A 10 -57.34 -3.24 7.07
C ALA A 10 -55.87 -3.51 6.73
N CYS A 11 -55.35 -2.66 5.85
CA CYS A 11 -54.07 -2.74 5.19
C CYS A 11 -52.91 -2.26 6.08
N ALA A 12 -51.73 -2.78 5.76
CA ALA A 12 -50.44 -2.10 5.81
C ALA A 12 -49.65 -1.97 7.14
N VAL A 13 -48.33 -1.99 6.94
CA VAL A 13 -47.23 -1.61 7.86
C VAL A 13 -46.82 -2.76 8.81
N SER A 14 -45.75 -3.53 8.56
CA SER A 14 -44.38 -3.06 8.40
C SER A 14 -43.52 -4.03 7.59
N LEU A 15 -43.34 -3.72 6.31
CA LEU A 15 -42.24 -4.20 5.45
C LEU A 15 -41.05 -3.22 5.57
N LEU A 16 -40.55 -3.01 6.80
CA LEU A 16 -39.45 -2.07 7.06
C LEU A 16 -38.41 -2.70 8.00
N SER A 17 -37.51 -3.52 7.44
CA SER A 17 -36.18 -3.72 8.07
C SER A 17 -35.10 -4.30 7.13
N VAL A 18 -35.44 -4.83 5.95
CA VAL A 18 -34.42 -5.43 5.07
C VAL A 18 -33.59 -4.37 4.32
N GLY A 19 -34.09 -3.14 4.17
CA GLY A 19 -33.41 -2.07 3.42
C GLY A 19 -32.28 -1.33 4.14
N ALA A 20 -32.16 -1.43 5.48
CA ALA A 20 -31.16 -0.68 6.24
C ALA A 20 -29.84 -1.45 6.48
N ILE A 21 -29.83 -2.76 6.25
CA ILE A 21 -28.66 -3.63 6.48
C ILE A 21 -27.75 -3.64 5.24
N ALA A 22 -28.32 -3.61 4.03
CA ALA A 22 -27.56 -3.60 2.79
C ALA A 22 -26.74 -2.30 2.58
N THR A 23 -27.25 -1.16 3.03
CA THR A 23 -26.61 0.15 2.82
C THR A 23 -25.35 0.35 3.67
N ARG A 24 -25.33 -0.15 4.91
CA ARG A 24 -24.14 -0.07 5.80
C ARG A 24 -23.00 -1.00 5.36
N GLN A 25 -23.33 -2.11 4.69
CA GLN A 25 -22.35 -3.10 4.25
C GLN A 25 -21.60 -2.67 2.98
N ILE A 26 -22.22 -1.80 2.17
CA ILE A 26 -21.61 -1.21 0.96
C ILE A 26 -20.69 -0.04 1.32
N GLU A 27 -21.07 0.80 2.29
CA GLU A 27 -20.25 1.95 2.74
C GLU A 27 -19.00 1.53 3.54
N SER A 28 -19.09 0.46 4.34
CA SER A 28 -17.93 -0.08 5.08
C SER A 28 -16.91 -0.70 4.14
N LYS A 29 -17.36 -1.53 3.18
CA LYS A 29 -16.48 -2.18 2.20
C LYS A 29 -15.72 -1.18 1.31
N SER A 30 -16.37 -0.10 0.89
CA SER A 30 -15.70 0.94 0.09
C SER A 30 -14.66 1.73 0.90
N THR A 31 -14.93 1.97 2.18
CA THR A 31 -13.99 2.65 3.09
C THR A 31 -12.76 1.79 3.39
N ASP A 32 -12.96 0.50 3.60
CA ASP A 32 -11.88 -0.46 3.86
C ASP A 32 -10.99 -0.65 2.61
N GLU A 33 -11.57 -0.71 1.41
CA GLU A 33 -10.81 -0.77 0.16
C GLU A 33 -9.94 0.49 -0.05
N VAL A 34 -10.47 1.67 0.23
CA VAL A 34 -9.71 2.93 0.18
C VAL A 34 -8.58 2.93 1.20
N LEU A 35 -8.84 2.45 2.42
CA LEU A 35 -7.84 2.34 3.48
C LEU A 35 -6.73 1.35 3.10
N VAL A 36 -7.08 0.17 2.58
CA VAL A 36 -6.13 -0.83 2.08
C VAL A 36 -5.25 -0.23 1.00
N LYS A 37 -5.83 0.44 0.01
CA LYS A 37 -5.06 1.11 -1.05
C LYS A 37 -4.07 2.15 -0.49
N LYS A 38 -4.52 2.96 0.47
CA LYS A 38 -3.68 3.98 1.11
C LYS A 38 -2.52 3.36 1.88
N LEU A 39 -2.77 2.33 2.69
CA LEU A 39 -1.74 1.64 3.47
C LEU A 39 -0.73 0.94 2.54
N THR A 40 -1.21 0.28 1.49
CA THR A 40 -0.37 -0.34 0.45
C THR A 40 0.57 0.68 -0.19
N GLN A 41 0.07 1.85 -0.57
CA GLN A 41 0.90 2.92 -1.14
C GLN A 41 1.92 3.48 -0.14
N GLN A 42 1.57 3.56 1.15
CA GLN A 42 2.51 4.01 2.18
C GLN A 42 3.64 2.99 2.40
N ILE A 43 3.33 1.69 2.41
CA ILE A 43 4.35 0.64 2.49
C ILE A 43 5.30 0.72 1.30
N ALA A 44 4.78 0.84 0.08
CA ALA A 44 5.61 0.98 -1.12
C ALA A 44 6.57 2.19 -1.04
N LYS A 45 6.08 3.35 -0.56
CA LYS A 45 6.91 4.54 -0.35
C LYS A 45 8.00 4.33 0.70
N LEU A 46 7.67 3.66 1.80
CA LEU A 46 8.64 3.33 2.85
C LEU A 46 9.69 2.33 2.36
N GLU A 47 9.32 1.39 1.49
CA GLU A 47 10.28 0.48 0.87
C GLU A 47 11.30 1.22 0.01
N VAL A 48 10.83 2.15 -0.83
CA VAL A 48 11.73 3.01 -1.63
C VAL A 48 12.65 3.80 -0.70
N LYS A 49 12.12 4.42 0.36
CA LYS A 49 12.92 5.16 1.33
C LYS A 49 13.96 4.26 2.01
N GLN A 50 13.60 3.05 2.40
CA GLN A 50 14.52 2.08 2.99
C GLN A 50 15.67 1.74 2.04
N ALA A 51 15.37 1.45 0.77
CA ALA A 51 16.38 1.13 -0.24
C ALA A 51 17.35 2.31 -0.49
N LEU A 52 16.84 3.55 -0.48
CA LEU A 52 17.67 4.75 -0.61
C LEU A 52 18.53 5.02 0.63
N LEU A 53 18.00 4.79 1.84
CA LEU A 53 18.77 5.00 3.08
C LEU A 53 19.91 4.00 3.23
N ALA A 54 19.77 2.78 2.68
CA ALA A 54 20.80 1.74 2.73
C ALA A 54 22.13 2.15 2.05
N SER A 55 22.15 3.20 1.22
CA SER A 55 23.40 3.70 0.61
C SER A 55 24.15 4.72 1.48
N ILE A 56 23.53 5.21 2.57
CA ILE A 56 24.05 6.32 3.38
C ILE A 56 24.16 5.92 4.85
N TYR A 57 23.28 5.02 5.31
CA TYR A 57 23.17 4.64 6.70
C TYR A 57 23.34 3.13 6.89
N THR A 58 23.87 2.77 8.07
CA THR A 58 23.84 1.39 8.56
C THR A 58 22.43 1.01 8.99
N GLN A 59 22.18 -0.29 9.14
CA GLN A 59 20.85 -0.80 9.51
C GLN A 59 20.39 -0.36 10.91
N ASP A 60 21.34 -0.07 11.81
CA ASP A 60 21.05 0.38 13.18
C ASP A 60 20.80 1.88 13.29
N ALA A 61 20.99 2.63 12.20
CA ALA A 61 20.76 4.07 12.20
C ALA A 61 19.29 4.37 12.53
N PRO A 62 19.00 5.39 13.37
CA PRO A 62 17.63 5.74 13.75
C PRO A 62 16.70 5.97 12.56
N GLN A 63 17.21 6.57 11.49
CA GLN A 63 16.45 6.85 10.27
C GLN A 63 16.04 5.56 9.54
N PHE A 64 16.89 4.53 9.58
CA PHE A 64 16.63 3.24 8.94
C PHE A 64 15.67 2.39 9.78
N THR A 65 15.93 2.30 11.09
CA THR A 65 15.10 1.53 12.03
C THR A 65 13.68 2.11 12.14
N GLN A 66 13.52 3.44 12.12
CA GLN A 66 12.22 4.09 12.11
C GLN A 66 11.38 3.68 10.88
N VAL A 67 12.00 3.67 9.69
CA VAL A 67 11.31 3.27 8.45
C VAL A 67 10.85 1.81 8.51
N ILE A 68 11.67 0.92 9.07
CA ILE A 68 11.30 -0.49 9.27
C ILE A 68 10.12 -0.59 10.24
N ALA A 69 10.19 0.10 11.38
CA ALA A 69 9.12 0.06 12.39
C ALA A 69 7.78 0.55 11.83
N GLU A 70 7.79 1.66 11.10
CA GLU A 70 6.60 2.19 10.42
C GLU A 70 6.05 1.18 9.40
N LYS A 71 6.91 0.55 8.60
CA LYS A 71 6.49 -0.45 7.61
C LYS A 71 5.83 -1.67 8.26
N VAL A 72 6.42 -2.18 9.35
CA VAL A 72 5.87 -3.32 10.12
C VAL A 72 4.49 -2.96 10.69
N ASN A 73 4.33 -1.77 11.26
CA ASN A 73 3.05 -1.30 11.80
C ASN A 73 1.96 -1.26 10.71
N LEU A 74 2.27 -0.69 9.54
CA LEU A 74 1.32 -0.61 8.43
C LEU A 74 0.95 -1.99 7.89
N ALA A 75 1.91 -2.91 7.82
CA ALA A 75 1.65 -4.29 7.39
C ALA A 75 0.73 -5.02 8.38
N GLN A 76 0.95 -4.87 9.69
CA GLN A 76 0.06 -5.41 10.72
C GLN A 76 -1.36 -4.84 10.60
N ARG A 77 -1.48 -3.53 10.32
CA ARG A 77 -2.78 -2.90 10.10
C ARG A 77 -3.50 -3.44 8.86
N LEU A 78 -2.78 -3.72 7.77
CA LEU A 78 -3.35 -4.37 6.60
C LEU A 78 -3.82 -5.80 6.88
N GLU A 79 -3.06 -6.55 7.69
CA GLU A 79 -3.43 -7.91 8.09
C GLU A 79 -4.72 -7.94 8.91
N GLN A 80 -4.91 -6.97 9.81
CA GLN A 80 -6.14 -6.82 10.59
C GLN A 80 -7.38 -6.54 9.73
N LEU A 81 -7.21 -5.94 8.56
CA LEU A 81 -8.30 -5.68 7.60
C LEU A 81 -8.69 -6.93 6.78
N GLN A 82 -8.05 -8.09 7.02
CA GLN A 82 -8.36 -9.39 6.40
C GLN A 82 -8.49 -9.37 4.86
N SER A 83 -7.80 -8.45 4.18
CA SER A 83 -7.88 -8.35 2.72
C SER A 83 -7.07 -9.49 2.09
N GLN A 84 -7.75 -10.54 1.59
CA GLN A 84 -7.11 -11.73 1.02
C GLN A 84 -5.99 -11.43 0.00
N SER A 85 -6.02 -10.27 -0.67
CA SER A 85 -5.09 -9.88 -1.71
C SER A 85 -4.08 -8.79 -1.32
N TYR A 86 -4.06 -8.32 -0.05
CA TYR A 86 -3.18 -7.18 0.31
C TYR A 86 -1.70 -7.49 0.08
N LYS A 87 -1.25 -8.73 0.30
CA LYS A 87 0.17 -9.13 0.11
C LYS A 87 0.60 -8.93 -1.34
N THR A 88 -0.20 -9.42 -2.28
CA THR A 88 0.05 -9.24 -3.72
C THR A 88 -0.01 -7.77 -4.11
N GLN A 89 -1.00 -7.02 -3.60
CA GLN A 89 -1.11 -5.57 -3.87
C GLN A 89 0.10 -4.79 -3.34
N VAL A 90 0.61 -5.15 -2.15
CA VAL A 90 1.83 -4.57 -1.58
C VAL A 90 3.04 -4.89 -2.44
N VAL A 91 3.22 -6.14 -2.88
CA VAL A 91 4.33 -6.51 -3.76
C VAL A 91 4.27 -5.71 -5.06
N VAL A 92 3.13 -5.70 -5.77
CA VAL A 92 2.95 -4.97 -7.03
C VAL A 92 3.20 -3.46 -6.83
N ALA A 93 2.61 -2.85 -5.80
CA ALA A 93 2.80 -1.44 -5.53
C ALA A 93 4.27 -1.11 -5.21
N THR A 94 4.95 -2.00 -4.50
CA THR A 94 6.35 -1.86 -4.13
C THR A 94 7.25 -1.97 -5.36
N THR A 95 7.04 -2.98 -6.21
CA THR A 95 7.77 -3.15 -7.46
C THR A 95 7.63 -1.90 -8.34
N ASN A 96 6.40 -1.44 -8.59
CA ASN A 96 6.17 -0.25 -9.39
C ASN A 96 6.85 1.00 -8.81
N ALA A 97 6.82 1.18 -7.49
CA ALA A 97 7.45 2.32 -6.83
C ALA A 97 8.99 2.27 -6.94
N LEU A 98 9.59 1.09 -6.80
CA LEU A 98 11.03 0.88 -6.94
C LEU A 98 11.49 1.08 -8.39
N GLU A 99 10.77 0.54 -9.37
CA GLU A 99 11.05 0.75 -10.80
C GLU A 99 10.95 2.22 -11.19
N SER A 100 9.89 2.91 -10.74
CA SER A 100 9.75 4.35 -10.95
C SER A 100 10.93 5.11 -10.37
N LYS A 101 11.35 4.78 -9.14
CA LYS A 101 12.49 5.47 -8.51
C LYS A 101 13.81 5.14 -9.19
N LEU A 102 14.00 3.91 -9.68
CA LEU A 102 15.18 3.53 -10.45
C LEU A 102 15.28 4.38 -11.72
N GLY A 103 14.18 4.52 -12.47
CA GLY A 103 14.13 5.35 -13.67
C GLY A 103 14.47 6.82 -13.39
N GLU A 104 13.95 7.39 -12.29
CA GLU A 104 14.33 8.75 -11.85
C GLU A 104 15.83 8.87 -11.59
N LEU A 105 16.42 7.91 -10.85
CA LEU A 105 17.85 7.93 -10.55
C LEU A 105 18.72 7.75 -11.79
N GLU A 106 18.31 6.92 -12.76
CA GLU A 106 19.04 6.74 -14.02
C GLU A 106 19.06 8.03 -14.85
N VAL A 107 17.93 8.74 -14.91
CA VAL A 107 17.85 10.06 -15.57
C VAL A 107 18.74 11.08 -14.86
N GLU A 108 18.70 11.14 -13.53
CA GLU A 108 19.56 12.05 -12.76
C GLU A 108 21.04 11.71 -12.92
N TYR A 109 21.40 10.42 -12.93
CA TYR A 109 22.77 9.96 -13.13
C TYR A 109 23.33 10.42 -14.47
N ALA A 110 22.56 10.21 -15.54
CA ALA A 110 22.93 10.61 -16.91
C ALA A 110 23.00 12.14 -17.06
N LYS A 111 22.11 12.88 -16.41
CA LYS A 111 22.16 14.35 -16.41
C LYS A 111 23.46 14.86 -15.79
N ASP A 112 23.85 14.28 -14.66
CA ASP A 112 25.02 14.72 -13.92
C ASP A 112 26.33 14.17 -14.48
N SER A 113 26.33 13.07 -15.24
CA SER A 113 27.55 12.51 -15.83
C SER A 113 28.19 13.43 -16.87
N SER A 114 27.42 14.39 -17.40
CA SER A 114 27.94 15.47 -18.26
C SER A 114 28.72 16.55 -17.49
N LYS A 115 28.60 16.60 -16.16
CA LYS A 115 29.13 17.68 -15.30
C LYS A 115 30.06 17.17 -14.20
N LEU A 116 29.82 15.96 -13.71
CA LEU A 116 30.50 15.36 -12.57
C LEU A 116 31.29 14.13 -13.05
N SER A 117 32.51 13.99 -12.52
CA SER A 117 33.28 12.76 -12.62
C SER A 117 32.51 11.58 -11.99
N GLU A 118 32.72 10.37 -12.51
CA GLU A 118 32.17 9.14 -11.96
C GLU A 118 32.53 8.93 -10.48
N HIS A 119 33.70 9.38 -10.06
CA HIS A 119 34.16 9.30 -8.67
C HIS A 119 33.66 10.45 -7.78
N HIS A 120 32.88 11.38 -8.34
CA HIS A 120 32.29 12.44 -7.53
C HIS A 120 31.35 11.82 -6.48
N PRO A 121 31.38 12.26 -5.20
CA PRO A 121 30.61 11.64 -4.13
C PRO A 121 29.11 11.49 -4.43
N VAL A 122 28.52 12.49 -5.10
CA VAL A 122 27.11 12.45 -5.53
C VAL A 122 26.85 11.32 -6.53
N GLN A 123 27.76 11.08 -7.49
CA GLN A 123 27.61 9.99 -8.44
C GLN A 123 27.76 8.62 -7.79
N GLN A 124 28.71 8.48 -6.85
CA GLN A 124 28.88 7.24 -6.09
C GLN A 124 27.67 6.90 -5.22
N ILE A 125 27.11 7.88 -4.49
CA ILE A 125 25.90 7.68 -3.69
C ILE A 125 24.74 7.27 -4.60
N ARG A 126 24.54 7.95 -5.72
CA ARG A 126 23.47 7.62 -6.67
C ARG A 126 23.63 6.22 -7.24
N GLN A 127 24.85 5.83 -7.61
CA GLN A 127 25.13 4.48 -8.10
C GLN A 127 24.83 3.41 -7.04
N SER A 128 25.21 3.66 -5.78
CA SER A 128 24.86 2.80 -4.65
C SER A 128 23.34 2.69 -4.45
N GLN A 129 22.60 3.80 -4.54
CA GLN A 129 21.14 3.81 -4.46
C GLN A 129 20.50 2.97 -5.57
N MET A 130 20.94 3.13 -6.83
CA MET A 130 20.45 2.31 -7.94
C MET A 130 20.71 0.82 -7.70
N ASN A 131 21.90 0.46 -7.21
CA ASN A 131 22.26 -0.93 -6.92
C ASN A 131 21.40 -1.52 -5.79
N ASN A 132 21.15 -0.77 -4.72
CA ASN A 132 20.27 -1.20 -3.63
C ASN A 132 18.83 -1.41 -4.11
N ILE A 133 18.31 -0.51 -4.95
CA ILE A 133 16.98 -0.68 -5.55
C ILE A 133 16.92 -1.93 -6.43
N ARG A 134 17.93 -2.17 -7.28
CA ARG A 134 18.00 -3.36 -8.13
C ARG A 134 18.04 -4.65 -7.30
N GLN A 135 18.84 -4.69 -6.24
CA GLN A 135 18.86 -5.82 -5.31
C GLN A 135 17.49 -6.04 -4.68
N ARG A 136 16.77 -4.96 -4.34
CA ARG A 136 15.45 -5.07 -3.73
C ARG A 136 14.40 -5.59 -4.71
N LEU A 137 14.44 -5.14 -5.97
CA LEU A 137 13.59 -5.65 -7.04
C LEU A 137 13.81 -7.14 -7.29
N ILE A 138 15.06 -7.62 -7.25
CA ILE A 138 15.37 -9.05 -7.37
C ILE A 138 14.74 -9.83 -6.22
N ALA A 139 14.79 -9.32 -4.99
CA ALA A 139 14.23 -10.00 -3.82
C ALA A 139 12.68 -10.05 -3.77
N LEU A 140 11.99 -9.34 -4.67
CA LEU A 140 10.53 -9.32 -4.76
C LEU A 140 9.98 -10.25 -5.86
N HIS A 141 10.85 -10.81 -6.70
CA HIS A 141 10.53 -11.78 -7.75
C HIS A 141 10.92 -13.19 -7.31
#